data_AF-A0A832LZD8-F1
#
_entry.id   AF-A0A832LZD8-F1
#
_cell.length_a   1.000
_cell.length_b   1.000
_cell.length_c   1.000
_cell.angle_alpha   90.00
_cell.angle_beta   90.00
_cell.angle_gamma   90.00
#
_symmetry.space_group_name_H-M   'P 1'
#
loop_
_entity.id
_entity.type
_entity.pdbx_description
1 polymer ?
#
loop_
_entity_poly.entity_id
_entity_poly.type
_entity_poly.pdbx_seq_one_letter_code
_entity_poly.pdbx_strand_id
1 'polypeptide(L)'
;MKKTILILSLVAILVSINSNAQVSGANESDNYDVETFLSMLDEFLPERLVDNLANQIPPNVIIVNFGVGDFSKDSLPDLVIAYKNKTLPKNTYKVIVFVNESLNAYTKVGEFNAQWRDTPDDVGFAIKDQKLYISSRKSEKWVFESYTYSNKKLTLQTTEIY
;
A
#
# COMPACT_ATOMS: atom_id res chain seq x y z
N MET A 1 5.09 58.94 10.92
CA MET A 1 4.99 57.69 11.72
C MET A 1 4.82 56.52 10.77
N LYS A 2 5.74 55.55 10.83
CA LYS A 2 5.74 54.30 10.04
C LYS A 2 4.69 53.33 10.60
N LYS A 3 3.84 52.75 9.76
CA LYS A 3 3.22 51.40 9.93
C LYS A 3 2.88 50.85 8.54
N THR A 4 3.80 50.10 7.95
CA THR A 4 3.78 48.63 7.79
C THR A 4 2.87 48.17 6.65
N ILE A 5 3.53 47.80 5.55
CA ILE A 5 3.01 47.05 4.41
C ILE A 5 2.63 45.65 4.89
N LEU A 6 1.45 45.14 4.52
CA LEU A 6 1.18 43.71 4.50
C LEU A 6 0.63 43.33 3.13
N ILE A 7 1.51 42.78 2.30
CA ILE A 7 1.17 42.04 1.09
C ILE A 7 0.76 40.65 1.57
N LEU A 8 -0.50 40.26 1.37
CA LEU A 8 -0.88 38.86 1.41
C LEU A 8 -1.42 38.48 0.02
N SER A 9 -0.50 37.96 -0.79
CA SER A 9 -0.83 37.26 -2.02
C SER A 9 -1.24 35.84 -1.60
N LEU A 10 -2.54 35.53 -1.68
CA LEU A 10 -3.04 34.17 -1.49
C LEU A 10 -3.54 33.68 -2.85
N VAL A 11 -2.62 33.16 -3.67
CA VAL A 11 -2.97 32.35 -4.83
C VAL A 11 -3.31 30.97 -4.30
N ALA A 12 -4.59 30.71 -4.08
CA ALA A 12 -5.09 29.38 -3.79
C ALA A 12 -5.06 28.56 -5.09
N ILE A 13 -4.01 27.77 -5.27
CA ILE A 13 -4.00 26.71 -6.28
C ILE A 13 -4.81 25.54 -5.69
N LEU A 14 -6.12 25.55 -5.96
CA LEU A 14 -6.97 24.38 -5.86
C LEU A 14 -6.59 23.43 -7.00
N VAL A 15 -5.65 22.52 -6.75
CA VAL A 15 -5.49 21.34 -7.60
C VAL A 15 -6.58 20.36 -7.17
N SER A 16 -7.71 20.38 -7.88
CA SER A 16 -8.70 19.32 -7.84
C SER A 16 -8.11 18.08 -8.52
N ILE A 17 -7.35 17.28 -7.78
CA ILE A 17 -6.93 15.96 -8.25
C ILE A 17 -8.16 15.06 -8.10
N ASN A 18 -8.77 14.68 -9.22
CA ASN A 18 -9.72 13.57 -9.28
C ASN A 18 -8.98 12.31 -8.79
N SER A 19 -9.19 11.93 -7.53
CA SER A 19 -8.55 10.79 -6.86
C SER A 19 -9.17 9.46 -7.29
N ASN A 20 -9.03 9.12 -8.57
CA ASN A 20 -9.29 7.78 -9.12
C ASN A 20 -8.07 7.18 -9.85
N ALA A 21 -6.88 7.76 -9.68
CA ALA A 21 -5.65 7.17 -10.16
C ALA A 21 -5.23 6.02 -9.23
N GLN A 22 -5.80 4.83 -9.45
CA GLN A 22 -5.25 3.58 -8.93
C GLN A 22 -4.01 3.23 -9.78
N VAL A 23 -2.83 3.30 -9.17
CA VAL A 23 -1.63 2.69 -9.74
C VAL A 23 -1.57 1.25 -9.23
N SER A 24 -2.05 0.30 -10.03
CA SER A 24 -1.78 -1.13 -9.84
C SER A 24 -0.63 -1.53 -10.76
N GLY A 25 0.56 -1.80 -10.21
CA GLY A 25 1.69 -2.31 -10.96
C GLY A 25 1.84 -3.81 -10.74
N ALA A 26 1.36 -4.63 -11.68
CA ALA A 26 1.63 -6.06 -11.69
C ALA A 26 1.80 -6.57 -13.13
N ASN A 27 3.02 -6.96 -13.48
CA ASN A 27 3.34 -7.93 -14.52
C ASN A 27 4.35 -8.90 -13.93
N GLU A 28 4.27 -10.20 -14.24
CA GLU A 28 5.20 -11.24 -13.77
C GLU A 28 6.68 -10.96 -14.14
N SER A 29 6.92 -10.08 -15.13
CA SER A 29 8.24 -9.58 -15.53
C SER A 29 8.85 -8.54 -14.60
N ASP A 30 8.03 -7.89 -13.77
CA ASP A 30 8.40 -6.68 -13.04
C ASP A 30 8.50 -6.99 -11.54
N ASN A 31 9.22 -8.06 -11.20
CA ASN A 31 9.62 -8.34 -9.83
C ASN A 31 10.64 -7.27 -9.40
N TYR A 32 10.36 -6.53 -8.33
CA TYR A 32 11.24 -5.47 -7.85
C TYR A 32 12.05 -5.95 -6.65
N ASP A 33 13.35 -5.68 -6.63
CA ASP A 33 14.05 -5.64 -5.36
C ASP A 33 13.58 -4.43 -4.53
N VAL A 34 13.94 -4.40 -3.25
CA VAL A 34 13.48 -3.35 -2.33
C VAL A 34 13.93 -1.97 -2.78
N GLU A 35 15.16 -1.83 -3.31
CA GLU A 35 15.70 -0.54 -3.75
C GLU A 35 14.93 0.01 -4.96
N THR A 36 14.67 -0.83 -5.95
CA THR A 36 13.88 -0.49 -7.13
C THR A 36 12.46 -0.10 -6.73
N PHE A 37 11.82 -0.88 -5.85
CA PHE A 37 10.48 -0.59 -5.36
C PHE A 37 10.42 0.76 -4.63
N LEU A 38 11.35 1.04 -3.72
CA LEU A 38 11.40 2.31 -3.00
C LEU A 38 11.64 3.49 -3.93
N SER A 39 12.48 3.32 -4.96
CA SER A 39 12.71 4.36 -5.97
C SER A 39 11.42 4.71 -6.74
N MET A 40 10.56 3.74 -7.02
CA MET A 40 9.25 4.00 -7.63
C MET A 40 8.35 4.81 -6.70
N LEU A 41 8.39 4.54 -5.39
CA LEU A 41 7.60 5.28 -4.42
C LEU A 41 8.07 6.73 -4.25
N ASP A 42 9.37 6.99 -4.40
CA ASP A 42 9.97 8.32 -4.27
C ASP A 42 9.42 9.33 -5.29
N GLU A 43 8.89 8.87 -6.42
CA GLU A 43 8.24 9.73 -7.41
C GLU A 43 6.96 10.41 -6.89
N PHE A 44 6.34 9.87 -5.84
CA PHE A 44 5.05 10.36 -5.33
C PHE A 44 4.92 10.42 -3.80
N LEU A 45 5.89 9.89 -3.05
CA LEU A 45 5.95 9.99 -1.59
C LEU A 45 7.11 10.90 -1.17
N PRO A 46 6.95 11.69 -0.09
CA PRO A 46 8.09 12.38 0.52
C PRO A 46 9.20 11.41 0.93
N GLU A 47 10.46 11.77 0.63
CA GLU A 47 11.68 11.00 0.95
C GLU A 47 11.66 10.39 2.35
N ARG A 48 11.29 11.16 3.38
CA ARG A 48 11.18 10.68 4.77
C ARG A 48 10.23 9.48 4.97
N LEU A 49 9.18 9.36 4.18
CA LEU A 49 8.27 8.20 4.20
C LEU A 49 8.91 7.01 3.50
N VAL A 50 9.65 7.24 2.42
CA VAL A 50 10.43 6.22 1.71
C VAL A 50 11.52 5.65 2.63
N ASP A 51 12.28 6.51 3.31
CA ASP A 51 13.26 6.12 4.33
C ASP A 51 12.63 5.32 5.47
N ASN A 52 11.44 5.75 5.92
CA ASN A 52 10.70 5.05 6.94
C ASN A 52 10.25 3.64 6.48
N LEU A 53 9.88 3.47 5.21
CA LEU A 53 9.55 2.17 4.62
C LEU A 53 10.78 1.29 4.44
N ALA A 54 11.92 1.84 4.03
CA ALA A 54 13.17 1.12 3.85
C ALA A 54 13.61 0.37 5.12
N ASN A 55 13.31 0.94 6.29
CA ASN A 55 13.61 0.34 7.59
C ASN A 55 12.58 -0.71 8.06
N GLN A 56 11.41 -0.78 7.42
CA GLN A 56 10.32 -1.68 7.80
C GLN A 56 10.15 -2.87 6.86
N ILE A 57 10.52 -2.73 5.59
CA ILE A 57 10.49 -3.80 4.61
C ILE A 57 11.69 -4.73 4.87
N PRO A 58 11.50 -6.05 4.99
CA PRO A 58 12.61 -6.95 5.23
C PRO A 58 13.65 -6.88 4.10
N PRO A 59 14.96 -6.93 4.40
CA PRO A 59 15.98 -6.92 3.36
C PRO A 59 15.96 -8.24 2.57
N ASN A 60 16.50 -8.22 1.35
CA ASN A 60 16.65 -9.40 0.48
C ASN A 60 15.31 -10.09 0.12
N VAL A 61 14.24 -9.30 0.01
CA VAL A 61 12.95 -9.76 -0.51
C VAL A 61 12.73 -9.25 -1.93
N ILE A 62 11.80 -9.90 -2.62
CA ILE A 62 11.32 -9.46 -3.92
C ILE A 62 9.88 -8.99 -3.73
N ILE A 63 9.62 -7.72 -4.01
CA ILE A 63 8.28 -7.15 -4.06
C ILE A 63 7.62 -7.61 -5.36
N VAL A 64 6.46 -8.25 -5.22
CA VAL A 64 5.76 -8.90 -6.34
C VAL A 64 4.47 -8.18 -6.72
N ASN A 65 3.87 -7.45 -5.79
CA ASN A 65 2.68 -6.64 -6.02
C ASN A 65 2.59 -5.56 -4.94
N PHE A 66 1.94 -4.45 -5.24
CA PHE A 66 1.66 -3.40 -4.27
C PHE A 66 0.38 -2.64 -4.65
N GLY A 67 -0.23 -2.02 -3.65
CA GLY A 67 -1.37 -1.13 -3.82
C GLY A 67 -1.21 0.11 -2.96
N VAL A 68 -1.51 1.27 -3.54
CA VAL A 68 -1.49 2.57 -2.85
C VAL A 68 -2.89 3.19 -2.90
N GLY A 69 -3.36 3.70 -1.78
CA GLY A 69 -4.66 4.37 -1.70
C GLY A 69 -5.08 4.64 -0.25
N ASP A 70 -6.15 5.40 -0.05
CA ASP A 70 -6.65 5.74 1.29
C ASP A 70 -7.69 4.70 1.77
N PHE A 71 -7.30 3.80 2.68
CA PHE A 71 -8.20 2.90 3.40
C PHE A 71 -8.29 3.20 4.90
N SER A 72 -7.50 4.14 5.40
CA SER A 72 -7.47 4.61 6.79
C SER A 72 -8.40 5.81 7.05
N LYS A 73 -8.92 6.45 5.99
CA LYS A 73 -9.89 7.55 5.99
C LYS A 73 -9.32 8.90 6.40
N ASP A 74 -8.02 9.09 6.24
CA ASP A 74 -7.33 10.33 6.61
C ASP A 74 -6.84 11.15 5.40
N SER A 75 -7.20 10.75 4.18
CA SER A 75 -6.77 11.35 2.92
C SER A 75 -5.27 11.27 2.65
N LEU A 76 -4.53 10.46 3.41
CA LEU A 76 -3.13 10.15 3.16
C LEU A 76 -3.02 8.79 2.44
N PRO A 77 -2.02 8.60 1.57
CA PRO A 77 -1.84 7.33 0.88
C PRO A 77 -1.37 6.27 1.89
N ASP A 78 -2.16 5.21 2.02
CA ASP A 78 -1.74 3.97 2.68
C ASP A 78 -1.10 3.03 1.65
N LEU A 79 -0.39 2.01 2.15
CA LEU A 79 0.37 1.09 1.31
C LEU A 79 0.11 -0.36 1.73
N VAL A 80 -0.14 -1.22 0.75
CA VAL A 80 -0.08 -2.67 0.92
C VAL A 80 0.96 -3.23 -0.05
N ILE A 81 1.78 -4.17 0.43
CA ILE A 81 2.78 -4.86 -0.40
C ILE A 81 2.63 -6.37 -0.26
N ALA A 82 2.85 -7.09 -1.36
CA ALA A 82 3.16 -8.51 -1.35
C ALA A 82 4.65 -8.69 -1.66
N TYR A 83 5.31 -9.57 -0.92
CA TYR A 83 6.68 -9.96 -1.22
C TYR A 83 6.91 -11.47 -1.07
N LYS A 84 7.97 -11.95 -1.71
CA LYS A 84 8.50 -13.32 -1.53
C LYS A 84 9.96 -13.29 -1.11
N ASN A 85 10.40 -14.37 -0.48
CA ASN A 85 11.80 -14.62 -0.20
C ASN A 85 12.06 -16.14 -0.27
N LYS A 86 13.32 -16.55 -0.07
CA LYS A 86 13.74 -17.95 -0.16
C LYS A 86 13.21 -18.85 0.96
N THR A 87 12.69 -18.28 2.05
CA THR A 87 12.21 -19.06 3.21
C THR A 87 10.73 -19.37 3.15
N LEU A 88 9.97 -18.67 2.28
CA LEU A 88 8.55 -18.92 2.08
C LEU A 88 8.31 -20.13 1.16
N PRO A 89 7.19 -20.86 1.33
CA PRO A 89 6.75 -21.85 0.35
C PRO A 89 6.63 -21.25 -1.06
N LYS A 90 6.88 -22.07 -2.08
CA LYS A 90 6.95 -21.64 -3.50
C LYS A 90 5.80 -20.71 -3.93
N ASN A 91 4.57 -21.06 -3.52
CA ASN A 91 3.37 -20.35 -3.93
C ASN A 91 2.77 -19.50 -2.80
N THR A 92 3.62 -18.90 -1.97
CA THR A 92 3.19 -18.08 -0.83
C THR A 92 3.91 -16.75 -0.82
N TYR A 93 3.14 -15.69 -0.69
CA TYR A 93 3.62 -14.35 -0.43
C TYR A 93 3.32 -13.96 1.01
N LYS A 94 4.16 -13.06 1.51
CA LYS A 94 3.87 -12.27 2.69
C LYS A 94 3.25 -10.97 2.24
N VAL A 95 2.10 -10.64 2.82
CA VAL A 95 1.43 -9.36 2.62
C VAL A 95 1.66 -8.51 3.85
N ILE A 96 2.14 -7.28 3.68
CA ILE A 96 2.25 -6.29 4.75
C ILE A 96 1.32 -5.12 4.42
N VAL A 97 0.58 -4.67 5.44
CA VAL A 97 -0.29 -3.50 5.36
C VAL A 97 0.31 -2.38 6.21
N PHE A 98 0.51 -1.23 5.59
CA PHE A 98 1.02 -0.01 6.18
C PHE A 98 -0.05 1.09 6.12
N VAL A 99 -0.20 1.83 7.21
CA VAL A 99 -1.09 3.01 7.28
C VAL A 99 -0.27 4.26 7.52
N ASN A 100 -0.62 5.33 6.82
CA ASN A 100 0.02 6.63 6.90
C ASN A 100 -0.79 7.62 7.75
N GLU A 101 -0.89 7.40 9.07
CA GLU A 101 -1.69 8.28 9.96
C GLU A 101 -1.11 9.69 10.12
N SER A 102 0.11 9.91 9.64
CA SER A 102 0.78 11.20 9.68
C SER A 102 1.80 11.24 8.56
N LEU A 103 1.97 12.41 7.93
CA LEU A 103 2.96 12.60 6.85
C LEU A 103 4.40 12.20 7.24
N ASN A 104 4.69 11.88 8.51
CA ASN A 104 5.99 11.55 9.06
C ASN A 104 6.41 10.08 8.93
N ALA A 105 5.49 9.13 9.04
CA ALA A 105 5.85 7.71 9.07
C ALA A 105 4.66 6.80 8.77
N TYR A 106 4.94 5.71 8.06
CA TYR A 106 4.06 4.56 7.97
C TYR A 106 4.13 3.73 9.25
N THR A 107 2.96 3.21 9.65
CA THR A 107 2.84 2.20 10.70
C THR A 107 2.47 0.87 10.07
N LYS A 108 3.23 -0.20 10.34
CA LYS A 108 2.82 -1.57 9.99
C LYS A 108 1.63 -2.00 10.86
N VAL A 109 0.47 -2.23 10.24
CA VAL A 109 -0.79 -2.56 10.94
C VAL A 109 -1.26 -3.99 10.72
N GLY A 110 -0.62 -4.73 9.81
CA GLY A 110 -0.94 -6.13 9.53
C GLY A 110 0.16 -6.82 8.74
N GLU A 111 0.30 -8.13 8.97
CA GLU A 111 1.15 -9.02 8.18
C GLU A 111 0.55 -10.42 8.15
N PHE A 112 0.36 -11.00 6.96
CA PHE A 112 -0.22 -12.34 6.80
C PHE A 112 0.30 -13.03 5.55
N ASN A 113 0.03 -14.33 5.43
CA ASN A 113 0.40 -15.13 4.27
C ASN A 113 -0.76 -15.16 3.28
N ALA A 114 -0.47 -14.94 2.01
CA ALA A 114 -1.39 -15.12 0.90
C ALA A 114 -0.83 -16.16 -0.06
N GLN A 115 -1.66 -17.11 -0.48
CA GLN A 115 -1.25 -18.12 -1.47
C GLN A 115 -1.76 -17.75 -2.86
N TRP A 116 -1.04 -18.19 -3.87
CA TRP A 116 -1.49 -18.19 -5.26
C TRP A 116 -1.45 -19.62 -5.80
N ARG A 117 -2.16 -19.89 -6.90
CA ARG A 117 -2.22 -21.22 -7.53
C ARG A 117 -1.83 -21.14 -8.99
N ASP A 118 -2.52 -20.31 -9.76
CA ASP A 118 -2.42 -20.27 -11.21
C ASP A 118 -1.32 -19.32 -11.64
N THR A 119 -1.36 -18.08 -11.13
CA THR A 119 -0.36 -17.05 -11.37
C THR A 119 -0.08 -16.25 -10.10
N PRO A 120 1.11 -15.65 -9.97
CA PRO A 120 1.40 -14.64 -8.94
C PRO A 120 0.29 -13.60 -8.72
N ASP A 121 -0.39 -13.20 -9.79
CA ASP A 121 -1.45 -12.18 -9.80
C ASP A 121 -2.73 -12.63 -9.08
N ASP A 122 -2.85 -13.92 -8.72
CA ASP A 122 -3.92 -14.36 -7.82
C ASP A 122 -3.91 -13.56 -6.50
N VAL A 123 -2.72 -13.11 -6.05
CA VAL A 123 -2.56 -12.19 -4.92
C VAL A 123 -2.63 -10.74 -5.42
N GLY A 124 -3.82 -10.17 -5.33
CA GLY A 124 -4.13 -8.83 -5.82
C GLY A 124 -4.69 -7.94 -4.71
N PHE A 125 -4.61 -6.64 -4.93
CA PHE A 125 -5.09 -5.62 -4.01
C PHE A 125 -6.06 -4.69 -4.71
N ALA A 126 -7.15 -4.34 -4.03
CA ALA A 126 -8.02 -3.25 -4.44
C ALA A 126 -8.35 -2.39 -3.23
N ILE A 127 -8.34 -1.07 -3.41
CA ILE A 127 -8.74 -0.12 -2.38
C ILE A 127 -9.98 0.60 -2.89
N LYS A 128 -11.10 0.43 -2.18
CA LYS A 128 -12.40 0.98 -2.57
C LYS A 128 -13.27 1.21 -1.34
N ASP A 129 -14.02 2.30 -1.33
CA ASP A 129 -14.96 2.64 -0.25
C ASP A 129 -14.29 2.59 1.14
N GLN A 130 -13.04 3.08 1.21
CA GLN A 130 -12.21 3.09 2.41
C GLN A 130 -11.99 1.69 3.03
N LYS A 131 -11.87 0.68 2.17
CA LYS A 131 -11.56 -0.70 2.52
C LYS A 131 -10.43 -1.20 1.65
N LEU A 132 -9.58 -2.02 2.26
CA LEU A 132 -8.58 -2.82 1.56
C LEU A 132 -9.19 -4.18 1.25
N TYR A 133 -9.19 -4.57 -0.02
CA TYR A 133 -9.57 -5.89 -0.50
C TYR A 133 -8.33 -6.63 -0.96
N ILE A 134 -8.28 -7.91 -0.63
CA ILE A 134 -7.16 -8.80 -0.96
C ILE A 134 -7.73 -10.05 -1.59
N SER A 135 -7.31 -10.34 -2.82
CA SER A 135 -7.56 -11.64 -3.43
C SER A 135 -6.41 -12.58 -3.11
N SER A 136 -6.72 -13.87 -3.00
CA SER A 136 -5.72 -14.94 -2.91
C SER A 136 -6.37 -16.28 -3.24
N ARG A 137 -5.59 -17.36 -3.13
CA ARG A 137 -6.06 -18.74 -3.24
C ARG A 137 -5.99 -19.46 -1.91
N LYS A 138 -6.88 -20.42 -1.74
CA LYS A 138 -6.75 -21.48 -0.73
C LYS A 138 -7.05 -22.82 -1.40
N SER A 139 -5.98 -23.52 -1.79
CA SER A 139 -6.08 -24.66 -2.71
C SER A 139 -6.79 -24.21 -4.00
N GLU A 140 -7.86 -24.89 -4.41
CA GLU A 140 -8.54 -24.60 -5.67
C GLU A 140 -9.49 -23.40 -5.64
N LYS A 141 -9.73 -22.85 -4.44
CA LYS A 141 -10.76 -21.84 -4.21
C LYS A 141 -10.19 -20.44 -4.22
N TRP A 142 -10.95 -19.51 -4.79
CA TRP A 142 -10.68 -18.09 -4.63
C TRP A 142 -11.06 -17.64 -3.23
N VAL A 143 -10.24 -16.78 -2.65
CA VAL A 143 -10.51 -16.14 -1.35
C VAL A 143 -10.42 -14.63 -1.56
N PHE A 144 -11.49 -13.93 -1.18
CA PHE A 144 -11.54 -12.47 -1.18
C PHE A 144 -11.77 -12.00 0.26
N GLU A 145 -10.80 -11.28 0.81
CA GLU A 145 -10.86 -10.73 2.15
C GLU A 145 -10.96 -9.21 2.08
N SER A 146 -11.85 -8.63 2.91
CA SER A 146 -11.97 -7.19 3.04
C SER A 146 -11.59 -6.74 4.44
N TYR A 147 -10.84 -5.65 4.54
CA TYR A 147 -10.32 -5.11 5.77
C TYR A 147 -10.70 -3.64 5.90
N THR A 148 -10.99 -3.24 7.13
CA THR A 148 -11.11 -1.83 7.53
C THR A 148 -10.06 -1.52 8.56
N TYR A 149 -9.50 -0.32 8.49
CA TYR A 149 -8.67 0.22 9.55
C TYR A 149 -9.47 1.19 10.43
N SER A 150 -9.42 1.00 11.73
CA SER A 150 -10.00 1.94 12.71
C SER A 150 -9.34 1.76 14.06
N ASN A 151 -9.25 2.82 14.87
CA ASN A 151 -8.69 2.76 16.22
C ASN A 151 -7.33 2.05 16.27
N LYS A 152 -6.45 2.36 15.32
CA LYS A 152 -5.12 1.76 15.19
C LYS A 152 -5.09 0.25 14.97
N LYS A 153 -6.17 -0.30 14.41
CA LYS A 153 -6.33 -1.74 14.21
C LYS A 153 -6.91 -2.05 12.82
N LEU A 154 -6.19 -2.89 12.09
CA LEU A 154 -6.71 -3.54 10.89
C LEU A 154 -7.64 -4.69 11.31
N THR A 155 -8.88 -4.69 10.81
CA THR A 155 -9.90 -5.68 11.17
C THR A 155 -10.50 -6.28 9.91
N LEU A 156 -10.38 -7.61 9.77
CA LEU A 156 -11.06 -8.41 8.76
C LEU A 156 -12.58 -8.24 8.93
N GLN A 157 -13.27 -7.86 7.87
CA GLN A 157 -14.71 -7.66 7.84
C GLN A 157 -15.43 -8.87 7.25
N THR A 158 -14.95 -9.33 6.09
CA THR A 158 -15.58 -10.41 5.33
C THR A 158 -14.52 -11.27 4.68
N THR A 159 -14.79 -12.58 4.62
CA THR A 159 -14.09 -13.54 3.77
C THR A 159 -15.11 -14.20 2.85
N GLU A 160 -14.94 -14.05 1.55
CA GLU A 160 -15.73 -14.74 0.52
C GLU A 160 -14.89 -15.83 -0.12
N ILE A 161 -15.47 -17.01 -0.30
CA ILE A 161 -14.78 -18.17 -0.87
C ILE A 161 -15.61 -18.72 -2.02
N TYR A 162 -15.00 -18.81 -3.20
CA TYR A 162 -15.61 -19.34 -4.42
C TYR A 162 -14.89 -20.61 -4.87
#